data_AF-A0A2K5Z630-F1
#
_entry.id   AF-A0A2K5Z630-F1
#
_cell.length_a   1.000
_cell.length_b   1.000
_cell.length_c   1.000
_cell.angle_alpha   90.00
_cell.angle_beta   90.00
_cell.angle_gamma   90.00
#
_symmetry.space_group_name_H-M   'P 1'
#
loop_
_entity.id
_entity.type
_entity.pdbx_description
1 polymer ?
#
loop_
_entity_poly.entity_id
_entity_poly.type
_entity_poly.pdbx_seq_one_letter_code
_entity_poly.pdbx_strand_id
1 'polypeptide(L)'
;MRGLNSGTEKGRLVIPEKLGFDFLCMPVFHPRFKREFIQEPAKNRPGPQTRSDLLLSGRAFLLPLNQEDNTNLARVLTNHIHTGHHSSMFWMRVPLVAPEDLRDDIIENAPTTHTEEYSGEEKTWMWWHNFRTLCDYSKRIAVALEIGADLPSNHVIDRWLGEPIKAAILPTSIFLTNKKGFPVLSKMHQRLIFRLLKLEVQFIITGTNHHSEKEFCSYLQYLEYLSQNRPPPNAYELFAKGYEDYLQSPLQPLMDNLESQTYEVFEKDPIKYSQYQQAIYKCLLDRVPEEEKDTNVQVLMVLGAGRGPLVNASLRAAKQADRRIKLYAVEKNPNAVVTLENWQFEEWGSQVTVVSSDMREWVAPEKADIIVSELLGSFADNELSPECLDGAQHFLKDDGVSIPGEYTSFLAPISSSKLYNEVRACREKDRDPEAQFEMPYVVRLHNFHQLSAPQPCFTFSHPNRDPMIDNNRYCTLEFPVEVNTVLHGFAGYFETVLYQDITLSIRPETHSPGMFSWFPILFPIKQPITVREGQTICVRFWRCSNSKKVWYEWAVTAPVCSAIHNPTGRSYTIGL
;
A
#
# COMPACT_ATOMS: atom_id res chain seq x y z
N MET A 1 -6.94 -31.80 28.44
CA MET A 1 -8.10 -30.94 28.12
C MET A 1 -9.42 -31.71 28.25
N ARG A 2 -9.92 -31.87 29.48
CA ARG A 2 -11.35 -32.10 29.75
C ARG A 2 -11.65 -31.27 31.00
N GLY A 3 -12.37 -30.17 30.84
CA GLY A 3 -12.90 -29.41 31.98
C GLY A 3 -14.18 -30.10 32.48
N LEU A 4 -14.35 -30.14 33.80
CA LEU A 4 -15.63 -30.45 34.43
C LEU A 4 -16.53 -29.23 34.28
N ASN A 5 -17.56 -29.32 33.43
CA ASN A 5 -18.72 -28.43 33.54
C ASN A 5 -19.84 -29.20 34.22
N SER A 6 -20.35 -28.58 35.29
CA SER A 6 -21.54 -28.99 36.02
C SER A 6 -22.76 -28.97 35.11
N GLY A 7 -23.39 -30.14 34.93
CA GLY A 7 -24.76 -30.27 34.45
C GLY A 7 -24.96 -30.11 32.94
N THR A 8 -25.30 -31.22 32.29
CA THR A 8 -26.02 -31.31 31.01
C THR A 8 -25.40 -30.64 29.77
N GLU A 9 -24.20 -31.09 29.35
CA GLU A 9 -23.83 -31.26 27.93
C GLU A 9 -22.52 -32.06 27.83
N LYS A 10 -22.57 -33.31 27.35
CA LYS A 10 -21.38 -34.17 27.22
C LYS A 10 -20.54 -33.76 26.00
N GLY A 11 -19.32 -33.29 26.25
CA GLY A 11 -18.18 -33.65 25.39
C GLY A 11 -17.69 -32.66 24.32
N ARG A 12 -18.14 -31.39 24.32
CA ARG A 12 -17.52 -30.38 23.44
C ARG A 12 -16.08 -30.11 23.84
N LEU A 13 -15.21 -29.98 22.83
CA LEU A 13 -13.82 -29.55 23.01
C LEU A 13 -13.84 -28.03 23.22
N VAL A 14 -13.72 -27.61 24.47
CA VAL A 14 -13.71 -26.19 24.84
C VAL A 14 -12.26 -25.79 25.13
N ILE A 15 -11.79 -24.71 24.50
CA ILE A 15 -10.55 -24.05 24.91
C ILE A 15 -10.79 -23.54 26.33
N PRO A 16 -10.02 -23.96 27.34
CA PRO A 16 -10.23 -23.45 28.69
C PRO A 16 -10.15 -21.91 28.68
N GLU A 17 -11.24 -21.22 29.03
CA GLU A 17 -11.30 -19.74 29.03
C GLU A 17 -10.14 -19.12 29.81
N LYS A 18 -9.72 -19.81 30.88
CA LYS A 18 -8.56 -19.43 31.71
C LYS A 18 -7.24 -19.28 30.94
N LEU A 19 -7.12 -19.85 29.74
CA LEU A 19 -5.90 -19.74 28.93
C LEU A 19 -5.91 -18.56 27.95
N GLY A 20 -7.08 -17.95 27.69
CA GLY A 20 -7.20 -16.72 26.90
C GLY A 20 -7.06 -16.86 25.37
N PHE A 21 -6.94 -18.08 24.81
CA PHE A 21 -6.81 -18.25 23.35
C PHE A 21 -8.14 -18.16 22.61
N ASP A 22 -8.15 -17.49 21.46
CA ASP A 22 -9.35 -17.32 20.61
C ASP A 22 -9.70 -18.55 19.77
N PHE A 23 -8.71 -19.38 19.41
CA PHE A 23 -8.90 -20.55 18.55
C PHE A 23 -7.91 -21.68 18.85
N LEU A 24 -8.21 -22.87 18.33
CA LEU A 24 -7.41 -24.09 18.51
C LEU A 24 -7.10 -24.74 17.16
N CYS A 25 -5.82 -24.87 16.84
CA CYS A 25 -5.36 -25.73 15.74
C CYS A 25 -5.25 -27.18 16.25
N MET A 26 -6.08 -28.09 15.74
CA MET A 26 -6.03 -29.50 16.14
C MET A 26 -6.31 -30.46 14.98
N PRO A 27 -5.81 -31.70 15.03
CA PRO A 27 -6.10 -32.71 14.01
C PRO A 27 -7.60 -33.05 13.95
N VAL A 28 -8.20 -32.93 12.76
CA VAL A 28 -9.59 -33.37 12.50
C VAL A 28 -9.70 -34.90 12.52
N PHE A 29 -8.64 -35.60 12.13
CA PHE A 29 -8.48 -37.05 12.29
C PHE A 29 -7.34 -37.33 13.26
N HIS A 30 -7.39 -38.44 14.00
CA HIS A 30 -6.31 -38.79 14.92
C HIS A 30 -4.97 -38.91 14.15
N PRO A 31 -3.89 -38.23 14.57
CA PRO A 31 -2.68 -38.07 13.75
C PRO A 31 -1.93 -39.37 13.50
N ARG A 32 -2.07 -40.37 14.39
CA ARG A 32 -1.49 -41.72 14.19
C ARG A 32 -2.42 -42.70 13.46
N PHE A 33 -3.63 -42.29 13.09
CA PHE A 33 -4.62 -43.18 12.45
C PHE A 33 -4.44 -43.21 10.93
N LYS A 34 -3.44 -43.98 10.48
CA LYS A 34 -3.19 -44.23 9.05
C LYS A 34 -4.34 -45.05 8.46
N ARG A 35 -4.82 -44.65 7.28
CA ARG A 35 -5.95 -45.27 6.56
C ARG A 35 -5.44 -45.85 5.24
N GLU A 36 -5.99 -47.00 4.86
CA GLU A 36 -5.74 -47.68 3.60
C GLU A 36 -7.01 -47.56 2.75
N PHE A 37 -6.87 -47.33 1.45
CA PHE A 37 -8.01 -47.10 0.55
C PHE A 37 -8.06 -48.09 -0.62
N ILE A 38 -7.04 -48.93 -0.78
CA ILE A 38 -6.86 -49.82 -1.94
C ILE A 38 -6.80 -51.28 -1.49
N GLN A 39 -5.96 -51.61 -0.51
CA GLN A 39 -5.67 -53.00 -0.15
C GLN A 39 -6.57 -53.56 0.95
N GLU A 40 -6.98 -54.82 0.80
CA GLU A 40 -7.68 -55.58 1.83
C GLU A 40 -6.69 -56.22 2.83
N PRO A 41 -7.10 -56.43 4.10
CA PRO A 41 -8.42 -56.12 4.68
C PRO A 41 -8.56 -54.67 5.16
N ALA A 42 -7.47 -53.89 5.15
CA ALA A 42 -7.39 -52.61 5.85
C ALA A 42 -8.33 -51.53 5.31
N LYS A 43 -8.66 -51.54 4.00
CA LYS A 43 -9.66 -50.62 3.42
C LYS A 43 -11.08 -50.80 4.00
N ASN A 44 -11.40 -51.99 4.52
CA ASN A 44 -12.70 -52.35 5.08
C ASN A 44 -12.76 -52.14 6.60
N ARG A 45 -11.88 -51.30 7.18
CA ARG A 45 -11.83 -51.03 8.62
C ARG A 45 -13.20 -50.49 9.11
N PRO A 46 -13.87 -51.17 10.07
CA PRO A 46 -15.18 -50.77 10.54
C PRO A 46 -15.12 -49.55 11.47
N GLY A 47 -16.28 -48.95 11.72
CA GLY A 47 -16.46 -47.86 12.68
C GLY A 47 -16.33 -46.45 12.09
N PRO A 48 -16.65 -45.41 12.89
CA PRO A 48 -16.53 -44.02 12.45
C PRO A 48 -15.07 -43.66 12.21
N GLN A 49 -14.78 -43.03 11.07
CA GLN A 49 -13.40 -42.71 10.66
C GLN A 49 -12.79 -41.56 11.48
N THR A 50 -13.62 -40.70 12.06
CA THR A 50 -13.20 -39.65 12.99
C THR A 50 -14.32 -39.25 13.96
N ARG A 51 -14.06 -38.23 14.77
CA ARG A 51 -15.01 -37.62 15.72
C ARG A 51 -16.18 -36.94 14.99
N SER A 52 -17.32 -36.88 15.66
CA SER A 52 -18.50 -36.17 15.15
C SER A 52 -18.26 -34.64 15.12
N ASP A 53 -18.75 -34.03 14.06
CA ASP A 53 -18.90 -32.59 13.82
C ASP A 53 -19.77 -31.86 14.85
N LEU A 54 -20.71 -32.55 15.51
CA LEU A 54 -21.47 -32.00 16.64
C LEU A 54 -20.58 -31.50 17.79
N LEU A 55 -19.30 -31.89 17.79
CA LEU A 55 -18.29 -31.52 18.78
C LEU A 55 -17.42 -30.32 18.36
N LEU A 56 -17.33 -29.97 17.07
CA LEU A 56 -16.37 -28.99 16.54
C LEU A 56 -16.90 -28.26 15.29
N SER A 57 -16.66 -26.95 15.19
CA SER A 57 -16.78 -26.20 13.92
C SER A 57 -15.39 -25.73 13.48
N GLY A 58 -15.02 -26.02 12.23
CA GLY A 58 -13.73 -25.62 11.65
C GLY A 58 -13.88 -24.46 10.67
N ARG A 59 -12.90 -23.55 10.65
CA ARG A 59 -12.90 -22.37 9.74
C ARG A 59 -11.71 -22.31 8.78
N ALA A 60 -10.58 -22.94 9.11
CA ALA A 60 -9.38 -22.99 8.28
C ALA A 60 -8.63 -24.33 8.42
N PHE A 61 -7.84 -24.69 7.42
CA PHE A 61 -7.00 -25.89 7.40
C PHE A 61 -5.52 -25.51 7.36
N LEU A 62 -4.71 -26.17 8.19
CA LEU A 62 -3.26 -25.99 8.23
C LEU A 62 -2.58 -27.16 7.50
N LEU A 63 -1.80 -26.89 6.45
CA LEU A 63 -1.07 -27.89 5.66
C LEU A 63 0.43 -27.59 5.68
N PRO A 64 1.31 -28.58 5.85
CA PRO A 64 2.76 -28.34 5.89
C PRO A 64 3.36 -28.12 4.50
N LEU A 65 4.34 -27.23 4.43
CA LEU A 65 5.39 -27.21 3.41
C LEU A 65 6.72 -27.41 4.14
N ASN A 66 7.18 -28.66 4.17
CA ASN A 66 8.33 -29.11 4.97
C ASN A 66 9.42 -29.79 4.14
N GLN A 67 9.28 -29.75 2.82
CA GLN A 67 10.21 -30.27 1.82
C GLN A 67 10.05 -29.43 0.55
N GLU A 68 10.95 -29.61 -0.42
CA GLU A 68 10.94 -28.84 -1.66
C GLU A 68 9.79 -29.23 -2.60
N ASP A 69 9.68 -30.51 -2.96
CA ASP A 69 8.64 -30.97 -3.88
C ASP A 69 7.31 -31.20 -3.16
N ASN A 70 6.36 -30.29 -3.39
CA ASN A 70 4.98 -30.39 -2.94
C ASN A 70 4.00 -30.40 -4.12
N THR A 71 4.44 -30.82 -5.31
CA THR A 71 3.67 -30.70 -6.55
C THR A 71 2.35 -31.47 -6.47
N ASN A 72 2.39 -32.71 -5.97
CA ASN A 72 1.17 -33.51 -5.84
C ASN A 72 0.24 -32.97 -4.73
N LEU A 73 0.80 -32.40 -3.65
CA LEU A 73 0.01 -31.73 -2.61
C LEU A 73 -0.73 -30.52 -3.19
N ALA A 74 -0.03 -29.67 -3.96
CA ALA A 74 -0.61 -28.54 -4.67
C ALA A 74 -1.72 -29.01 -5.62
N ARG A 75 -1.46 -30.04 -6.43
CA ARG A 75 -2.44 -30.62 -7.36
C ARG A 75 -3.71 -31.11 -6.63
N VAL A 76 -3.57 -31.85 -5.53
CA VAL A 76 -4.72 -32.33 -4.76
C VAL A 76 -5.50 -31.17 -4.13
N LEU A 77 -4.79 -30.19 -3.54
CA LEU A 77 -5.42 -29.02 -2.94
C LEU A 77 -6.16 -28.16 -3.98
N THR A 78 -5.56 -27.92 -5.15
CA THR A 78 -6.19 -27.20 -6.26
C THR A 78 -7.47 -27.91 -6.71
N ASN A 79 -7.45 -29.24 -6.87
CA ASN A 79 -8.68 -29.98 -7.20
C ASN A 79 -9.75 -29.82 -6.11
N HIS A 80 -9.37 -29.86 -4.84
CA HIS A 80 -10.30 -29.64 -3.73
C HIS A 80 -10.88 -28.21 -3.69
N ILE A 81 -10.06 -27.19 -3.97
CA ILE A 81 -10.50 -25.79 -4.05
C ILE A 81 -11.57 -25.60 -5.14
N HIS A 82 -11.44 -26.30 -6.26
CA HIS A 82 -12.38 -26.25 -7.39
C HIS A 82 -13.56 -27.22 -7.27
N THR A 83 -13.61 -28.06 -6.23
CA THR A 83 -14.70 -29.01 -6.01
C THR A 83 -15.68 -28.46 -4.98
N GLY A 84 -16.83 -27.98 -5.46
CA GLY A 84 -17.89 -27.39 -4.62
C GLY A 84 -17.62 -25.94 -4.21
N HIS A 85 -18.63 -25.27 -3.66
CA HIS A 85 -18.49 -23.91 -3.14
C HIS A 85 -18.22 -23.93 -1.64
N HIS A 86 -16.99 -23.61 -1.25
CA HIS A 86 -16.62 -23.44 0.16
C HIS A 86 -15.68 -22.24 0.33
N SER A 87 -15.76 -21.60 1.49
CA SER A 87 -15.03 -20.37 1.84
C SER A 87 -13.81 -20.61 2.72
N SER A 88 -13.46 -21.88 3.00
CA SER A 88 -12.36 -22.22 3.90
C SER A 88 -11.02 -21.66 3.43
N MET A 89 -10.20 -21.22 4.37
CA MET A 89 -8.81 -20.82 4.12
C MET A 89 -7.87 -22.01 4.32
N PHE A 90 -6.80 -22.04 3.55
CA PHE A 90 -5.71 -23.00 3.63
C PHE A 90 -4.45 -22.26 4.03
N TRP A 91 -3.97 -22.50 5.24
CA TRP A 91 -2.75 -21.93 5.76
C TRP A 91 -1.61 -22.91 5.54
N MET A 92 -0.64 -22.50 4.75
CA MET A 92 0.57 -23.27 4.49
C MET A 92 1.54 -23.02 5.62
N ARG A 93 1.72 -24.01 6.49
CA ARG A 93 2.72 -24.00 7.56
C ARG A 93 4.10 -24.21 6.93
N VAL A 94 4.89 -23.15 6.92
CA VAL A 94 6.22 -23.11 6.32
C VAL A 94 7.16 -22.40 7.30
N PRO A 95 8.35 -22.96 7.60
CA PRO A 95 9.26 -22.34 8.54
C PRO A 95 10.13 -21.27 7.88
N LEU A 96 10.61 -20.30 8.66
CA LEU A 96 11.64 -19.35 8.21
C LEU A 96 12.90 -20.09 7.77
N VAL A 97 13.38 -21.01 8.59
CA VAL A 97 14.59 -21.83 8.34
C VAL A 97 14.16 -23.30 8.24
N ALA A 98 14.67 -24.02 7.24
CA ALA A 98 14.31 -25.42 7.05
C ALA A 98 14.87 -26.29 8.19
N PRO A 99 14.17 -27.36 8.62
CA PRO A 99 14.65 -28.24 9.69
C PRO A 99 16.07 -28.81 9.47
N GLU A 100 16.45 -29.05 8.21
CA GLU A 100 17.79 -29.54 7.86
C GLU A 100 18.89 -28.50 8.12
N ASP A 101 18.57 -27.21 8.02
CA ASP A 101 19.54 -26.11 8.17
C ASP A 101 19.68 -25.65 9.63
N LEU A 102 18.83 -26.17 10.53
CA LEU A 102 18.80 -25.83 11.96
C LEU A 102 19.05 -27.05 12.86
N ARG A 103 19.49 -28.18 12.28
CA ARG A 103 19.84 -29.37 13.04
C ARG A 103 21.12 -29.15 13.84
N ASP A 104 21.22 -29.80 15.00
CA ASP A 104 22.44 -29.81 15.78
C ASP A 104 23.59 -30.44 14.96
N ASP A 105 24.78 -29.84 15.04
CA ASP A 105 25.99 -30.32 14.36
C ASP A 105 26.65 -31.48 15.13
N ILE A 106 25.93 -32.60 15.22
CA ILE A 106 26.33 -33.78 16.01
C ILE A 106 26.55 -35.04 15.15
N ILE A 107 26.35 -34.95 13.84
CA ILE A 107 26.48 -36.06 12.90
C ILE A 107 27.88 -36.04 12.28
N GLU A 108 28.80 -36.86 12.81
CA GLU A 108 30.23 -36.87 12.46
C GLU A 108 30.50 -36.95 10.94
N ASN A 109 29.76 -37.79 10.22
CA ASN A 109 29.94 -38.02 8.78
C ASN A 109 29.05 -37.14 7.89
N ALA A 110 28.32 -36.18 8.46
CA ALA A 110 27.48 -35.23 7.75
C ALA A 110 27.49 -33.87 8.48
N PRO A 111 28.62 -33.14 8.47
CA PRO A 111 28.71 -31.84 9.14
C PRO A 111 27.70 -30.86 8.53
N THR A 112 27.24 -29.92 9.35
CA THR A 112 26.47 -28.77 8.87
C THR A 112 27.33 -27.86 7.99
N THR A 113 26.72 -27.22 7.00
CA THR A 113 27.41 -26.25 6.15
C THR A 113 27.67 -24.98 6.94
N HIS A 114 28.94 -24.56 7.05
CA HIS A 114 29.34 -23.30 7.70
C HIS A 114 29.64 -22.17 6.71
N THR A 115 29.51 -22.42 5.41
CA THR A 115 29.62 -21.39 4.37
C THR A 115 28.30 -20.67 4.19
N GLU A 116 28.35 -19.35 4.10
CA GLU A 116 27.19 -18.51 3.78
C GLU A 116 26.67 -18.86 2.38
N GLU A 117 25.41 -19.28 2.30
CA GLU A 117 24.74 -19.63 1.05
C GLU A 117 23.52 -18.73 0.88
N TYR A 118 23.73 -17.49 0.41
CA TYR A 118 22.69 -16.46 0.33
C TYR A 118 21.34 -16.97 -0.25
N SER A 119 21.34 -17.59 -1.43
CA SER A 119 20.13 -18.18 -2.01
C SER A 119 19.70 -19.49 -1.35
N GLY A 120 20.64 -20.23 -0.74
CA GLY A 120 20.36 -21.46 -0.01
C GLY A 120 19.52 -21.20 1.24
N GLU A 121 19.84 -20.15 2.00
CA GLU A 121 19.12 -19.75 3.21
C GLU A 121 17.65 -19.32 2.94
N GLU A 122 17.35 -18.91 1.70
CA GLU A 122 16.00 -18.50 1.26
C GLU A 122 15.13 -19.67 0.74
N LYS A 123 15.60 -20.93 0.82
CA LYS A 123 14.94 -22.09 0.18
C LYS A 123 13.47 -22.29 0.59
N THR A 124 13.10 -21.99 1.83
CA THR A 124 11.74 -22.18 2.35
C THR A 124 10.75 -21.22 1.69
N TRP A 125 11.19 -20.01 1.33
CA TRP A 125 10.40 -19.09 0.53
C TRP A 125 10.17 -19.64 -0.88
N MET A 126 11.17 -20.31 -1.47
CA MET A 126 11.01 -20.95 -2.78
C MET A 126 10.00 -22.10 -2.74
N TRP A 127 9.95 -22.88 -1.65
CA TRP A 127 8.92 -23.90 -1.45
C TRP A 127 7.51 -23.28 -1.49
N TRP A 128 7.33 -22.17 -0.79
CA TRP A 128 6.09 -21.40 -0.79
C TRP A 128 5.77 -20.81 -2.17
N HIS A 129 6.74 -20.18 -2.82
CA HIS A 129 6.59 -19.57 -4.15
C HIS A 129 6.17 -20.60 -5.21
N ASN A 130 6.85 -21.73 -5.28
CA ASN A 130 6.50 -22.80 -6.22
C ASN A 130 5.10 -23.35 -5.94
N PHE A 131 4.77 -23.59 -4.66
CA PHE A 131 3.47 -24.11 -4.26
C PHE A 131 2.33 -23.16 -4.65
N ARG A 132 2.43 -21.86 -4.32
CA ARG A 132 1.38 -20.88 -4.64
C ARG A 132 1.22 -20.67 -6.15
N THR A 133 2.33 -20.75 -6.90
CA THR A 133 2.32 -20.64 -8.36
C THR A 133 1.62 -21.83 -9.01
N LEU A 134 1.89 -23.07 -8.55
CA LEU A 134 1.15 -24.27 -8.98
C LEU A 134 -0.34 -24.21 -8.66
N CYS A 135 -0.71 -23.53 -7.57
CA CYS A 135 -2.09 -23.28 -7.19
C CYS A 135 -2.68 -21.99 -7.81
N ASP A 136 -2.01 -21.42 -8.82
CA ASP A 136 -2.42 -20.23 -9.57
C ASP A 136 -2.87 -19.10 -8.64
N TYR A 137 -2.03 -18.79 -7.64
CA TYR A 137 -2.19 -17.67 -6.74
C TYR A 137 -3.59 -17.59 -6.07
N SER A 138 -4.19 -18.73 -5.75
CA SER A 138 -5.51 -18.76 -5.13
C SER A 138 -5.57 -17.90 -3.85
N LYS A 139 -6.49 -16.94 -3.79
CA LYS A 139 -6.73 -16.09 -2.60
C LYS A 139 -7.09 -16.84 -1.31
N ARG A 140 -7.38 -18.14 -1.45
CA ARG A 140 -7.73 -19.04 -0.34
C ARG A 140 -6.51 -19.70 0.28
N ILE A 141 -5.34 -19.56 -0.32
CA ILE A 141 -4.08 -20.11 0.17
C ILE A 141 -3.24 -18.96 0.74
N ALA A 142 -2.84 -19.10 2.00
CA ALA A 142 -2.09 -18.09 2.74
C ALA A 142 -0.94 -18.74 3.52
N VAL A 143 -0.06 -17.91 4.10
CA VAL A 143 1.11 -18.37 4.85
C VAL A 143 0.79 -18.41 6.35
N ALA A 144 1.16 -19.53 7.00
CA ALA A 144 1.37 -19.62 8.43
C ALA A 144 2.86 -19.79 8.69
N LEU A 145 3.54 -18.68 8.97
CA LEU A 145 5.00 -18.63 9.04
C LEU A 145 5.49 -19.13 10.40
N GLU A 146 6.29 -20.18 10.41
CA GLU A 146 6.85 -20.76 11.64
C GLU A 146 8.22 -20.16 11.97
N ILE A 147 8.36 -19.68 13.21
CA ILE A 147 9.54 -18.96 13.69
C ILE A 147 10.38 -19.90 14.57
N GLY A 148 11.66 -20.05 14.24
CA GLY A 148 12.62 -20.87 14.97
C GLY A 148 13.21 -20.18 16.19
N ALA A 149 14.06 -20.90 16.95
CA ALA A 149 14.74 -20.35 18.12
C ALA A 149 15.82 -19.32 17.75
N ASP A 150 16.48 -19.53 16.61
CA ASP A 150 17.44 -18.62 16.03
C ASP A 150 16.87 -18.05 14.72
N LEU A 151 16.90 -16.71 14.60
CA LEU A 151 16.40 -16.04 13.41
C LEU A 151 17.48 -16.03 12.32
N PRO A 152 17.10 -16.21 11.04
CA PRO A 152 18.04 -16.11 9.94
C PRO A 152 18.45 -14.65 9.70
N SER A 153 19.35 -14.46 8.75
CA SER A 153 19.74 -13.16 8.20
C SER A 153 18.53 -12.32 7.77
N ASN A 154 18.66 -10.99 7.79
CA ASN A 154 17.54 -10.09 7.49
C ASN A 154 16.98 -10.31 6.07
N HIS A 155 17.81 -10.60 5.06
CA HIS A 155 17.33 -10.82 3.69
C HIS A 155 16.35 -12.01 3.61
N VAL A 156 16.56 -13.09 4.37
CA VAL A 156 15.63 -14.22 4.47
C VAL A 156 14.29 -13.80 5.08
N ILE A 157 14.32 -12.95 6.11
CA ILE A 157 13.10 -12.40 6.73
C ILE A 157 12.39 -11.45 5.75
N ASP A 158 13.13 -10.57 5.10
CA ASP A 158 12.64 -9.59 4.13
C ASP A 158 12.08 -10.26 2.87
N ARG A 159 12.50 -11.49 2.56
CA ARG A 159 11.93 -12.31 1.49
C ARG A 159 10.42 -12.54 1.65
N TRP A 160 9.92 -12.50 2.89
CA TRP A 160 8.50 -12.67 3.23
C TRP A 160 7.69 -11.38 3.20
N LEU A 161 8.29 -10.22 2.92
CA LEU A 161 7.57 -8.98 2.69
C LEU A 161 6.68 -9.07 1.44
N GLY A 162 5.45 -8.59 1.52
CA GLY A 162 4.49 -8.66 0.42
C GLY A 162 3.77 -9.99 0.27
N GLU A 163 4.08 -10.98 1.12
CA GLU A 163 3.44 -12.30 1.13
C GLU A 163 2.14 -12.31 1.96
N PRO A 164 1.15 -13.15 1.62
CA PRO A 164 -0.12 -13.23 2.33
C PRO A 164 0.01 -14.00 3.67
N ILE A 165 0.78 -13.48 4.61
CA ILE A 165 0.93 -14.03 5.95
C ILE A 165 -0.37 -13.78 6.73
N LYS A 166 -1.02 -14.87 7.17
CA LYS A 166 -2.23 -14.82 8.00
C LYS A 166 -1.99 -15.28 9.42
N ALA A 167 -0.96 -16.11 9.64
CA ALA A 167 -0.58 -16.54 10.97
C ALA A 167 0.94 -16.59 11.15
N ALA A 168 1.37 -16.41 12.39
CA ALA A 168 2.75 -16.62 12.84
C ALA A 168 2.78 -17.67 13.95
N ILE A 169 3.51 -18.77 13.73
CA ILE A 169 3.60 -19.89 14.66
C ILE A 169 4.85 -19.70 15.52
N LEU A 170 4.65 -19.63 16.84
CA LEU A 170 5.69 -19.45 17.85
C LEU A 170 5.78 -20.71 18.72
N PRO A 171 6.80 -21.55 18.53
CA PRO A 171 7.08 -22.64 19.45
C PRO A 171 7.41 -22.12 20.85
N THR A 172 6.92 -22.76 21.89
CA THR A 172 7.24 -22.39 23.29
C THR A 172 8.73 -22.48 23.60
N SER A 173 9.49 -23.26 22.82
CA SER A 173 10.95 -23.41 22.93
C SER A 173 11.74 -22.17 22.53
N ILE A 174 11.16 -21.21 21.79
CA ILE A 174 11.87 -19.99 21.38
C ILE A 174 11.86 -18.90 22.46
N PHE A 175 11.03 -19.08 23.50
CA PHE A 175 10.91 -18.13 24.59
C PHE A 175 12.04 -18.33 25.60
N LEU A 176 12.77 -17.25 25.87
CA LEU A 176 13.76 -17.15 26.93
C LEU A 176 13.08 -16.96 28.28
N THR A 177 13.81 -17.21 29.36
CA THR A 177 13.32 -17.01 30.73
C THR A 177 13.91 -15.74 31.33
N ASN A 178 13.06 -14.82 31.82
CA ASN A 178 13.54 -13.62 32.53
C ASN A 178 13.92 -13.91 34.00
N LYS A 179 14.47 -12.90 34.71
CA LYS A 179 14.85 -13.02 36.13
C LYS A 179 13.71 -13.44 37.09
N LYS A 180 12.44 -13.28 36.68
CA LYS A 180 11.24 -13.64 37.45
C LYS A 180 10.66 -15.01 37.04
N GLY A 181 11.34 -15.73 36.15
CA GLY A 181 10.90 -17.04 35.65
C GLY A 181 9.79 -16.99 34.60
N PHE A 182 9.48 -15.83 34.01
CA PHE A 182 8.44 -15.69 32.98
C PHE A 182 9.03 -15.78 31.56
N PRO A 183 8.26 -16.32 30.59
CA PRO A 183 8.67 -16.38 29.20
C PRO A 183 8.76 -14.98 28.58
N VAL A 184 9.86 -14.71 27.89
CA VAL A 184 10.12 -13.47 27.14
C VAL A 184 10.86 -13.79 25.83
N LEU A 185 10.82 -12.90 24.84
CA LEU A 185 11.52 -13.08 23.57
C LEU A 185 12.80 -12.24 23.53
N SER A 186 13.78 -12.65 22.72
CA SER A 186 14.96 -11.84 22.44
C SER A 186 14.59 -10.54 21.70
N LYS A 187 15.49 -9.55 21.68
CA LYS A 187 15.22 -8.27 21.01
C LYS A 187 15.00 -8.40 19.51
N MET A 188 15.68 -9.36 18.86
CA MET A 188 15.49 -9.64 17.43
C MET A 188 14.10 -10.24 17.16
N HIS A 189 13.65 -11.17 18.00
CA HIS A 189 12.29 -11.71 17.94
C HIS A 189 11.24 -10.62 18.19
N GLN A 190 11.43 -9.76 19.20
CA GLN A 190 10.52 -8.64 19.45
C GLN A 190 10.37 -7.74 18.21
N ARG A 191 11.47 -7.44 17.50
CA ARG A 191 11.44 -6.65 16.25
C ARG A 191 10.60 -7.32 15.17
N LEU A 192 10.75 -8.63 14.96
CA LEU A 192 9.94 -9.39 14.02
C LEU A 192 8.45 -9.43 14.43
N ILE A 193 8.16 -9.63 15.72
CA ILE A 193 6.79 -9.59 16.24
C ILE A 193 6.14 -8.22 16.00
N PHE A 194 6.85 -7.11 16.18
CA PHE A 194 6.30 -5.78 15.87
C PHE A 194 5.99 -5.61 14.38
N ARG A 195 6.80 -6.16 13.47
CA ARG A 195 6.52 -6.16 12.04
C ARG A 195 5.26 -6.97 11.72
N LEU A 196 5.12 -8.16 12.31
CA LEU A 196 3.96 -9.03 12.15
C LEU A 196 2.68 -8.45 12.75
N LEU A 197 2.77 -7.70 13.85
CA LEU A 197 1.66 -6.97 14.45
C LEU A 197 1.12 -5.85 13.53
N LYS A 198 1.98 -5.24 12.71
CA LYS A 198 1.53 -4.28 11.68
C LYS A 198 0.74 -4.97 10.57
N LEU A 199 1.04 -6.23 10.27
CA LEU A 199 0.31 -7.05 9.29
C LEU A 199 -0.96 -7.70 9.87
N GLU A 200 -1.28 -7.46 11.14
CA GLU A 200 -2.46 -8.00 11.84
C GLU A 200 -2.58 -9.53 11.74
N VAL A 201 -1.44 -10.24 11.81
CA VAL A 201 -1.42 -11.70 11.76
C VAL A 201 -1.98 -12.32 13.06
N GLN A 202 -2.50 -13.54 12.95
CA GLN A 202 -2.89 -14.33 14.11
C GLN A 202 -1.68 -15.09 14.67
N PHE A 203 -1.38 -14.95 15.95
CA PHE A 203 -0.31 -15.70 16.60
C PHE A 203 -0.79 -17.09 17.05
N ILE A 204 0.01 -18.12 16.77
CA ILE A 204 -0.24 -19.51 17.17
C ILE A 204 0.89 -19.94 18.10
N ILE A 205 0.57 -20.25 19.36
CA ILE A 205 1.54 -20.87 20.29
C ILE A 205 1.50 -22.39 20.10
N THR A 206 2.67 -23.02 19.88
CA THR A 206 2.80 -24.46 19.70
C THR A 206 3.84 -25.06 20.65
N GLY A 207 3.73 -26.35 20.96
CA GLY A 207 4.65 -27.05 21.87
C GLY A 207 4.14 -27.22 23.30
N THR A 208 4.97 -27.84 24.14
CA THR A 208 4.65 -28.10 25.56
C THR A 208 4.99 -26.89 26.43
N ASN A 209 4.53 -26.87 27.68
CA ASN A 209 4.94 -25.83 28.62
C ASN A 209 6.37 -26.05 29.11
N HIS A 210 7.34 -25.27 28.59
CA HIS A 210 8.73 -25.29 29.06
C HIS A 210 8.96 -24.45 30.32
N HIS A 211 8.05 -23.55 30.65
CA HIS A 211 8.08 -22.74 31.87
C HIS A 211 7.13 -23.36 32.89
N SER A 212 7.45 -24.58 33.36
CA SER A 212 6.55 -25.44 34.15
C SER A 212 6.06 -24.83 35.46
N GLU A 213 6.84 -23.93 36.06
CA GLU A 213 6.47 -23.18 37.27
C GLU A 213 5.50 -22.02 36.99
N LYS A 214 5.23 -21.72 35.72
CA LYS A 214 4.28 -20.70 35.26
C LYS A 214 3.13 -21.34 34.48
N GLU A 215 1.99 -20.66 34.48
CA GLU A 215 0.84 -21.09 33.67
C GLU A 215 1.11 -20.87 32.18
N PHE A 216 0.49 -21.70 31.33
CA PHE A 216 0.65 -21.62 29.87
C PHE A 216 0.08 -20.31 29.28
N CYS A 217 -0.84 -19.63 29.96
CA CYS A 217 -1.31 -18.31 29.53
C CYS A 217 -0.21 -17.23 29.57
N SER A 218 0.91 -17.46 30.27
CA SER A 218 2.01 -16.49 30.37
C SER A 218 2.68 -16.17 29.03
N TYR A 219 2.72 -17.11 28.08
CA TYR A 219 3.21 -16.83 26.71
C TYR A 219 2.30 -15.82 25.98
N LEU A 220 0.98 -15.97 26.13
CA LEU A 220 -0.01 -15.06 25.55
C LEU A 220 0.05 -13.67 26.21
N GLN A 221 0.12 -13.62 27.54
CA GLN A 221 0.29 -12.38 28.30
C GLN A 221 1.53 -11.60 27.84
N TYR A 222 2.60 -12.29 27.48
CA TYR A 222 3.79 -11.63 26.95
C TYR A 222 3.58 -11.04 25.55
N LEU A 223 2.82 -11.71 24.67
CA LEU A 223 2.43 -11.14 23.37
C LEU A 223 1.50 -9.93 23.52
N GLU A 224 0.55 -9.98 24.46
CA GLU A 224 -0.29 -8.84 24.82
C GLU A 224 0.55 -7.66 25.33
N TYR A 225 1.52 -7.95 26.20
CA TYR A 225 2.48 -6.96 26.68
C TYR A 225 3.24 -6.31 25.50
N LEU A 226 3.76 -7.09 24.54
CA LEU A 226 4.41 -6.51 23.37
C LEU A 226 3.44 -5.65 22.54
N SER A 227 2.22 -6.14 22.30
CA SER A 227 1.18 -5.41 21.57
C SER A 227 0.84 -4.06 22.21
N GLN A 228 0.74 -4.01 23.54
CA GLN A 228 0.47 -2.78 24.30
C GLN A 228 1.65 -1.81 24.33
N ASN A 229 2.89 -2.32 24.25
CA ASN A 229 4.11 -1.51 24.33
C ASN A 229 4.70 -1.16 22.94
N ARG A 230 3.91 -1.28 21.86
CA ARG A 230 4.31 -0.80 20.53
C ARG A 230 4.11 0.71 20.41
N PRO A 231 4.86 1.39 19.53
CA PRO A 231 4.64 2.81 19.26
C PRO A 231 3.17 3.08 18.87
N PRO A 232 2.52 4.11 19.43
CA PRO A 232 1.15 4.46 19.03
C PRO A 232 1.14 4.94 17.58
N PRO A 233 0.03 4.71 16.84
CA PRO A 233 -0.08 5.16 15.47
C PRO A 233 -0.03 6.69 15.39
N ASN A 234 0.70 7.22 14.41
CA ASN A 234 0.73 8.66 14.14
C ASN A 234 -0.56 9.13 13.43
N ALA A 235 -0.71 10.44 13.18
CA ALA A 235 -1.91 11.01 12.55
C ALA A 235 -2.21 10.41 11.17
N TYR A 236 -1.18 10.14 10.37
CA TYR A 236 -1.32 9.49 9.07
C TYR A 236 -1.77 8.04 9.21
N GLU A 237 -1.18 7.26 10.12
CA GLU A 237 -1.59 5.86 10.38
C GLU A 237 -3.02 5.77 10.93
N LEU A 238 -3.45 6.73 11.76
CA LEU A 238 -4.83 6.81 12.25
C LEU A 238 -5.83 7.12 11.13
N PHE A 239 -5.50 8.07 10.25
CA PHE A 239 -6.33 8.41 9.10
C PHE A 239 -6.41 7.27 8.08
N ALA A 240 -5.28 6.61 7.81
CA ALA A 240 -5.16 5.55 6.81
C ALA A 240 -5.74 4.20 7.25
N LYS A 241 -6.16 4.07 8.51
CA LYS A 241 -6.70 2.83 9.06
C LYS A 241 -7.95 2.38 8.29
N GLY A 242 -7.91 1.16 7.76
CA GLY A 242 -8.94 0.57 6.92
C GLY A 242 -8.67 0.71 5.42
N TYR A 243 -7.67 1.50 5.02
CA TYR A 243 -7.27 1.66 3.61
C TYR A 243 -6.01 0.87 3.25
N GLU A 244 -5.41 0.15 4.20
CA GLU A 244 -4.19 -0.64 3.97
C GLU A 244 -4.38 -1.64 2.83
N ASP A 245 -3.59 -1.44 1.76
CA ASP A 245 -3.65 -2.18 0.50
C ASP A 245 -5.04 -2.21 -0.18
N TYR A 246 -5.93 -1.26 0.15
CA TYR A 246 -7.23 -1.12 -0.50
C TYR A 246 -7.07 -0.35 -1.82
N LEU A 247 -7.33 -1.04 -2.94
CA LEU A 247 -7.22 -0.46 -4.28
C LEU A 247 -8.39 0.49 -4.56
N GLN A 248 -8.06 1.71 -4.97
CA GLN A 248 -9.01 2.74 -5.38
C GLN A 248 -8.67 3.24 -6.76
N SER A 249 -9.68 3.55 -7.58
CA SER A 249 -9.46 4.28 -8.82
C SER A 249 -8.94 5.68 -8.51
N PRO A 250 -7.87 6.16 -9.17
CA PRO A 250 -7.47 7.56 -9.06
C PRO A 250 -8.61 8.49 -9.46
N LEU A 251 -8.80 9.57 -8.71
CA LEU A 251 -9.82 10.57 -9.02
C LEU A 251 -9.51 11.24 -10.36
N GLN A 252 -10.54 11.72 -11.04
CA GLN A 252 -10.41 12.52 -12.27
C GLN A 252 -11.23 13.81 -12.16
N PRO A 253 -10.82 14.80 -11.34
CA PRO A 253 -11.64 15.99 -11.04
C PRO A 253 -11.93 16.88 -12.25
N LEU A 254 -11.14 16.77 -13.33
CA LEU A 254 -11.42 17.46 -14.58
C LEU A 254 -12.60 16.82 -15.34
N MET A 255 -12.59 15.49 -15.46
CA MET A 255 -13.64 14.75 -16.18
C MET A 255 -14.93 14.65 -15.37
N ASP A 256 -14.81 14.40 -14.06
CA ASP A 256 -15.93 14.14 -13.16
C ASP A 256 -16.14 15.32 -12.20
N ASN A 257 -17.38 15.49 -11.73
CA ASN A 257 -17.67 16.45 -10.66
C ASN A 257 -17.60 15.74 -9.31
N LEU A 258 -16.60 16.09 -8.49
CA LEU A 258 -16.41 15.47 -7.19
C LEU A 258 -17.60 15.70 -6.25
N GLU A 259 -17.87 14.71 -5.42
CA GLU A 259 -18.91 14.75 -4.39
C GLU A 259 -18.46 15.58 -3.18
N SER A 260 -19.43 16.12 -2.43
CA SER A 260 -19.18 16.96 -1.25
C SER A 260 -18.29 16.28 -0.19
N GLN A 261 -18.48 14.98 0.05
CA GLN A 261 -17.67 14.22 1.01
C GLN A 261 -16.21 14.09 0.57
N THR A 262 -15.93 14.06 -0.73
CA THR A 262 -14.56 14.00 -1.25
C THR A 262 -13.80 15.28 -0.91
N TYR A 263 -14.43 16.45 -1.12
CA TYR A 263 -13.86 17.72 -0.67
C TYR A 263 -13.66 17.79 0.85
N GLU A 264 -14.61 17.26 1.63
CA GLU A 264 -14.48 17.23 3.09
C GLU A 264 -13.28 16.41 3.56
N VAL A 265 -12.94 15.33 2.85
CA VAL A 265 -11.73 14.55 3.12
C VAL A 265 -10.47 15.37 2.80
N PHE A 266 -10.44 16.09 1.68
CA PHE A 266 -9.31 16.95 1.32
C PHE A 266 -9.07 18.05 2.36
N GLU A 267 -10.15 18.67 2.82
CA GLU A 267 -10.13 19.79 3.77
C GLU A 267 -9.66 19.38 5.18
N LYS A 268 -9.68 18.09 5.50
CA LYS A 268 -9.19 17.58 6.79
C LYS A 268 -7.68 17.65 6.94
N ASP A 269 -6.91 17.84 5.86
CA ASP A 269 -5.45 17.93 5.91
C ASP A 269 -4.98 19.37 6.22
N PRO A 270 -4.55 19.65 7.47
CA PRO A 270 -4.13 21.00 7.84
C PRO A 270 -2.77 21.37 7.24
N ILE A 271 -1.92 20.38 6.96
CA ILE A 271 -0.53 20.61 6.53
C ILE A 271 -0.54 21.15 5.12
N LYS A 272 -1.33 20.55 4.22
CA LYS A 272 -1.48 20.99 2.83
C LYS A 272 -1.79 22.50 2.75
N TYR A 273 -2.89 22.94 3.36
CA TYR A 273 -3.31 24.35 3.24
C TYR A 273 -2.41 25.32 3.99
N SER A 274 -1.72 24.88 5.06
CA SER A 274 -0.74 25.71 5.74
C SER A 274 0.49 25.98 4.87
N GLN A 275 0.95 24.98 4.10
CA GLN A 275 2.05 25.13 3.14
C GLN A 275 1.66 26.06 1.98
N TYR A 276 0.45 25.91 1.43
CA TYR A 276 -0.07 26.85 0.43
C TYR A 276 -0.15 28.29 0.96
N GLN A 277 -0.68 28.49 2.18
CA GLN A 277 -0.71 29.81 2.81
C GLN A 277 0.70 30.41 2.92
N GLN A 278 1.69 29.61 3.34
CA GLN A 278 3.07 30.08 3.49
C GLN A 278 3.71 30.42 2.13
N ALA A 279 3.40 29.65 1.07
CA ALA A 279 3.88 29.90 -0.29
C ALA A 279 3.33 31.23 -0.83
N ILE A 280 2.03 31.45 -0.66
CA ILE A 280 1.37 32.70 -1.06
C ILE A 280 1.92 33.87 -0.25
N TYR A 281 2.11 33.71 1.06
CA TYR A 281 2.67 34.73 1.95
C TYR A 281 4.05 35.19 1.48
N LYS A 282 4.97 34.25 1.22
CA LYS A 282 6.31 34.58 0.71
C LYS A 282 6.24 35.29 -0.65
N CYS A 283 5.45 34.75 -1.57
CA CYS A 283 5.29 35.34 -2.91
C CYS A 283 4.75 36.78 -2.86
N LEU A 284 3.78 37.07 -1.97
CA LEU A 284 3.25 38.43 -1.81
C LEU A 284 4.30 39.42 -1.30
N LEU A 285 5.16 39.00 -0.36
CA LEU A 285 6.24 39.86 0.15
C LEU A 285 7.32 40.11 -0.90
N ASP A 286 7.66 39.10 -1.70
CA ASP A 286 8.67 39.22 -2.75
C ASP A 286 8.18 40.09 -3.92
N ARG A 287 6.86 40.09 -4.20
CA ARG A 287 6.27 40.88 -5.29
C ARG A 287 5.90 42.31 -4.91
N VAL A 288 5.57 42.57 -3.65
CA VAL A 288 5.13 43.91 -3.20
C VAL A 288 6.03 44.44 -2.10
N PRO A 289 6.92 45.40 -2.41
CA PRO A 289 7.79 46.00 -1.42
C PRO A 289 6.97 46.84 -0.41
N GLU A 290 7.54 47.11 0.77
CA GLU A 290 6.81 47.74 1.89
C GLU A 290 6.27 49.14 1.53
N GLU A 291 6.98 49.90 0.71
CA GLU A 291 6.56 51.22 0.22
C GLU A 291 5.31 51.19 -0.67
N GLU A 292 4.98 50.05 -1.27
CA GLU A 292 3.83 49.88 -2.16
C GLU A 292 2.66 49.15 -1.51
N LYS A 293 2.79 48.79 -0.23
CA LYS A 293 1.83 48.00 0.53
C LYS A 293 0.36 48.42 0.37
N ASP A 294 0.10 49.72 0.43
CA ASP A 294 -1.27 50.27 0.42
C ASP A 294 -1.76 50.60 -1.01
N THR A 295 -0.87 50.67 -1.99
CA THR A 295 -1.17 51.12 -3.36
C THR A 295 -1.21 49.97 -4.37
N ASN A 296 -0.34 48.98 -4.21
CA ASN A 296 -0.20 47.84 -5.10
C ASN A 296 -1.16 46.72 -4.66
N VAL A 297 -2.18 46.47 -5.48
CA VAL A 297 -3.16 45.40 -5.27
C VAL A 297 -2.83 44.26 -6.21
N GLN A 298 -2.40 43.12 -5.65
CA GLN A 298 -2.08 41.93 -6.43
C GLN A 298 -3.37 41.20 -6.84
N VAL A 299 -3.49 40.83 -8.11
CA VAL A 299 -4.59 40.00 -8.62
C VAL A 299 -4.23 38.53 -8.42
N LEU A 300 -4.93 37.85 -7.52
CA LEU A 300 -4.73 36.44 -7.22
C LEU A 300 -5.91 35.61 -7.74
N MET A 301 -5.64 34.55 -8.50
CA MET A 301 -6.68 33.67 -9.02
C MET A 301 -6.49 32.25 -8.51
N VAL A 302 -7.47 31.74 -7.78
CA VAL A 302 -7.51 30.34 -7.35
C VAL A 302 -8.20 29.53 -8.45
N LEU A 303 -7.45 28.65 -9.12
CA LEU A 303 -7.91 27.84 -10.25
C LEU A 303 -8.21 26.41 -9.78
N GLY A 304 -9.49 26.01 -9.84
CA GLY A 304 -9.98 24.81 -9.15
C GLY A 304 -10.22 25.08 -7.67
N ALA A 305 -11.08 26.05 -7.36
CA ALA A 305 -11.28 26.54 -6.00
C ALA A 305 -11.97 25.54 -5.05
N GLY A 306 -12.61 24.49 -5.58
CA GLY A 306 -13.36 23.50 -4.80
C GLY A 306 -14.39 24.18 -3.91
N ARG A 307 -14.39 23.88 -2.61
CA ARG A 307 -15.25 24.56 -1.61
C ARG A 307 -14.57 25.74 -0.90
N GLY A 308 -13.46 26.24 -1.44
CA GLY A 308 -12.81 27.47 -0.99
C GLY A 308 -11.66 27.40 0.03
N PRO A 309 -11.05 26.25 0.40
CA PRO A 309 -9.98 26.26 1.41
C PRO A 309 -8.74 27.05 0.97
N LEU A 310 -8.41 27.07 -0.33
CA LEU A 310 -7.31 27.89 -0.87
C LEU A 310 -7.67 29.37 -1.01
N VAL A 311 -8.94 29.71 -1.21
CA VAL A 311 -9.43 31.09 -1.12
C VAL A 311 -9.17 31.62 0.29
N ASN A 312 -9.59 30.84 1.30
CA ASN A 312 -9.33 31.15 2.71
C ASN A 312 -7.83 31.23 3.04
N ALA A 313 -7.01 30.30 2.53
CA ALA A 313 -5.57 30.34 2.72
C ALA A 313 -4.94 31.60 2.10
N SER A 314 -5.40 32.03 0.93
CA SER A 314 -4.94 33.25 0.24
C SER A 314 -5.28 34.50 1.03
N LEU A 315 -6.51 34.61 1.54
CA LEU A 315 -6.93 35.72 2.40
C LEU A 315 -6.10 35.80 3.70
N ARG A 316 -5.85 34.65 4.34
CA ARG A 316 -4.98 34.59 5.53
C ARG A 316 -3.55 34.98 5.22
N ALA A 317 -2.99 34.51 4.09
CA ALA A 317 -1.65 34.85 3.64
C ALA A 317 -1.50 36.36 3.39
N ALA A 318 -2.46 36.97 2.70
CA ALA A 318 -2.44 38.42 2.45
C ALA A 318 -2.57 39.25 3.73
N LYS A 319 -3.44 38.84 4.66
CA LYS A 319 -3.53 39.48 5.98
C LYS A 319 -2.24 39.35 6.78
N GLN A 320 -1.58 38.19 6.73
CA GLN A 320 -0.31 37.94 7.40
C GLN A 320 0.86 38.71 6.76
N ALA A 321 0.88 38.82 5.43
CA ALA A 321 1.85 39.62 4.68
C ALA A 321 1.59 41.12 4.80
N ASP A 322 0.40 41.50 5.26
CA ASP A 322 -0.10 42.86 5.26
C ASP A 322 0.02 43.48 3.85
N ARG A 323 -0.56 42.77 2.86
CA ARG A 323 -0.57 43.15 1.44
C ARG A 323 -1.97 43.06 0.86
N ARG A 324 -2.29 43.94 -0.08
CA ARG A 324 -3.64 44.01 -0.69
C ARG A 324 -3.76 43.01 -1.84
N ILE A 325 -4.83 42.21 -1.82
CA ILE A 325 -5.17 41.28 -2.90
C ILE A 325 -6.60 41.46 -3.39
N LYS A 326 -6.81 41.23 -4.68
CA LYS A 326 -8.10 41.03 -5.33
C LYS A 326 -8.19 39.57 -5.80
N LEU A 327 -9.25 38.86 -5.41
CA LEU A 327 -9.33 37.41 -5.58
C LEU A 327 -10.39 36.98 -6.61
N TYR A 328 -10.02 36.02 -7.45
CA TYR A 328 -10.95 35.24 -8.27
C TYR A 328 -10.93 33.78 -7.82
N ALA A 329 -12.10 33.18 -7.61
CA ALA A 329 -12.24 31.76 -7.30
C ALA A 329 -12.90 31.06 -8.50
N VAL A 330 -12.08 30.44 -9.35
CA VAL A 330 -12.52 29.77 -10.58
C VAL A 330 -12.78 28.30 -10.29
N GLU A 331 -13.98 27.83 -10.55
CA GLU A 331 -14.39 26.43 -10.34
C GLU A 331 -15.36 25.99 -11.44
N LYS A 332 -15.15 24.80 -12.00
CA LYS A 332 -15.97 24.24 -13.07
C LYS A 332 -17.09 23.34 -12.56
N ASN A 333 -16.95 22.76 -11.37
CA ASN A 333 -17.96 21.93 -10.75
C ASN A 333 -19.10 22.81 -10.19
N PRO A 334 -20.30 22.81 -10.81
CA PRO A 334 -21.39 23.70 -10.40
C PRO A 334 -21.87 23.41 -8.98
N ASN A 335 -21.68 22.20 -8.46
CA ASN A 335 -22.07 21.86 -7.08
C ASN A 335 -21.15 22.52 -6.04
N ALA A 336 -19.85 22.63 -6.36
CA ALA A 336 -18.88 23.31 -5.51
C ALA A 336 -19.06 24.84 -5.58
N VAL A 337 -19.40 25.37 -6.76
CA VAL A 337 -19.76 26.78 -6.97
C VAL A 337 -20.88 27.23 -6.05
N VAL A 338 -21.92 26.42 -5.83
CA VAL A 338 -22.98 26.74 -4.85
C VAL A 338 -22.38 27.02 -3.47
N THR A 339 -21.39 26.23 -3.04
CA THR A 339 -20.71 26.46 -1.76
C THR A 339 -19.93 27.78 -1.78
N LEU A 340 -19.17 28.03 -2.86
CA LEU A 340 -18.37 29.25 -3.02
C LEU A 340 -19.23 30.51 -3.04
N GLU A 341 -20.37 30.51 -3.72
CA GLU A 341 -21.29 31.66 -3.79
C GLU A 341 -21.90 31.99 -2.41
N ASN A 342 -22.24 30.96 -1.61
CA ASN A 342 -22.70 31.17 -0.24
C ASN A 342 -21.57 31.76 0.63
N TRP A 343 -20.35 31.21 0.58
CA TRP A 343 -19.19 31.80 1.27
C TRP A 343 -18.89 33.24 0.83
N GLN A 344 -19.06 33.53 -0.46
CA GLN A 344 -18.85 34.87 -1.01
C GLN A 344 -19.88 35.86 -0.47
N PHE A 345 -21.15 35.46 -0.38
CA PHE A 345 -22.23 36.30 0.14
C PHE A 345 -22.13 36.50 1.66
N GLU A 346 -21.84 35.45 2.42
CA GLU A 346 -21.86 35.47 3.88
C GLU A 346 -20.57 36.04 4.50
N GLU A 347 -19.41 35.75 3.91
CA GLU A 347 -18.11 35.97 4.57
C GLU A 347 -17.12 36.79 3.74
N TRP A 348 -16.86 36.42 2.48
CA TRP A 348 -15.77 37.04 1.71
C TRP A 348 -16.13 38.41 1.08
N GLY A 349 -17.41 38.64 0.80
CA GLY A 349 -17.92 39.86 0.20
C GLY A 349 -17.30 40.17 -1.18
N SER A 350 -17.13 41.46 -1.47
CA SER A 350 -16.65 41.93 -2.78
C SER A 350 -15.16 41.70 -3.04
N GLN A 351 -14.39 41.26 -2.05
CA GLN A 351 -12.97 40.96 -2.24
C GLN A 351 -12.75 39.72 -3.11
N VAL A 352 -13.70 38.77 -3.10
CA VAL A 352 -13.65 37.52 -3.86
C VAL A 352 -14.74 37.54 -4.94
N THR A 353 -14.33 37.31 -6.20
CA THR A 353 -15.25 37.07 -7.32
C THR A 353 -15.28 35.59 -7.65
N VAL A 354 -16.43 34.94 -7.45
CA VAL A 354 -16.62 33.52 -7.83
C VAL A 354 -16.88 33.44 -9.34
N VAL A 355 -16.21 32.50 -10.00
CA VAL A 355 -16.32 32.28 -11.45
C VAL A 355 -16.64 30.82 -11.70
N SER A 356 -17.86 30.56 -12.18
CA SER A 356 -18.31 29.24 -12.60
C SER A 356 -17.87 28.96 -14.03
N SER A 357 -16.65 28.43 -14.21
CA SER A 357 -16.05 28.20 -15.52
C SER A 357 -14.92 27.19 -15.48
N ASP A 358 -14.66 26.54 -16.61
CA ASP A 358 -13.40 25.85 -16.84
C ASP A 358 -12.30 26.88 -17.06
N MET A 359 -11.18 26.75 -16.34
CA MET A 359 -10.06 27.71 -16.42
C MET A 359 -9.48 27.82 -17.83
N ARG A 360 -9.64 26.81 -18.68
CA ARG A 360 -9.12 26.78 -20.06
C ARG A 360 -9.98 27.59 -21.04
N GLU A 361 -11.23 27.85 -20.67
CA GLU A 361 -12.21 28.56 -21.51
C GLU A 361 -12.53 29.96 -20.97
N TRP A 362 -12.12 30.27 -19.73
CA TRP A 362 -12.48 31.50 -19.07
C TRP A 362 -11.77 32.73 -19.66
N VAL A 363 -12.57 33.67 -20.17
CA VAL A 363 -12.08 34.98 -20.60
C VAL A 363 -11.94 35.89 -19.38
N ALA A 364 -10.77 35.87 -18.76
CA ALA A 364 -10.48 36.68 -17.58
C ALA A 364 -10.57 38.19 -17.88
N PRO A 365 -11.23 38.99 -17.02
CA PRO A 365 -11.39 40.43 -17.23
C PRO A 365 -10.10 41.23 -17.00
N GLU A 366 -9.11 40.64 -16.33
CA GLU A 366 -7.79 41.21 -16.05
C GLU A 366 -6.77 40.08 -15.90
N LYS A 367 -5.48 40.38 -16.02
CA LYS A 367 -4.42 39.37 -15.85
C LYS A 367 -4.04 39.18 -14.37
N ALA A 368 -3.71 37.96 -13.98
CA ALA A 368 -3.25 37.59 -12.64
C ALA A 368 -1.77 37.94 -12.41
N ASP A 369 -1.46 38.39 -11.19
CA ASP A 369 -0.10 38.38 -10.66
C ASP A 369 0.30 36.99 -10.16
N ILE A 370 -0.65 36.29 -9.53
CA ILE A 370 -0.43 34.98 -8.93
C ILE A 370 -1.62 34.08 -9.30
N ILE A 371 -1.36 32.93 -9.90
CA ILE A 371 -2.33 31.83 -10.00
C ILE A 371 -2.00 30.78 -8.93
N VAL A 372 -3.01 30.31 -8.21
CA VAL A 372 -2.89 29.27 -7.19
C VAL A 372 -3.79 28.11 -7.57
N SER A 373 -3.24 26.90 -7.59
CA SER A 373 -4.01 25.70 -7.91
C SER A 373 -3.56 24.50 -7.08
N GLU A 374 -4.47 23.55 -6.89
CA GLU A 374 -4.19 22.24 -6.30
C GLU A 374 -4.96 21.23 -7.15
N LEU A 375 -4.29 20.79 -8.21
CA LEU A 375 -4.80 19.90 -9.26
C LEU A 375 -3.91 18.66 -9.37
N LEU A 376 -3.23 18.30 -8.27
CA LEU A 376 -2.23 17.25 -8.24
C LEU A 376 -2.84 15.94 -7.79
N GLY A 377 -2.61 14.89 -8.57
CA GLY A 377 -2.89 13.53 -8.12
C GLY A 377 -1.69 12.89 -7.43
N SER A 378 -1.84 11.63 -7.02
CA SER A 378 -0.77 10.84 -6.39
C SER A 378 0.48 10.61 -7.24
N PHE A 379 0.40 10.89 -8.55
CA PHE A 379 1.51 10.86 -9.49
C PHE A 379 1.77 12.24 -10.10
N ALA A 380 1.50 13.31 -9.34
CA ALA A 380 1.54 14.70 -9.76
C ALA A 380 0.55 15.03 -10.89
N ASP A 381 0.90 14.70 -12.12
CA ASP A 381 0.22 15.14 -13.34
C ASP A 381 -0.98 14.27 -13.75
N ASN A 382 -1.30 13.22 -12.99
CA ASN A 382 -2.39 12.28 -13.29
C ASN A 382 -3.81 12.85 -13.08
N GLU A 383 -3.93 14.11 -12.67
CA GLU A 383 -5.19 14.87 -12.64
C GLU A 383 -5.18 16.04 -13.63
N LEU A 384 -4.25 16.02 -14.59
CA LEU A 384 -4.15 16.94 -15.73
C LEU A 384 -3.86 18.40 -15.34
N SER A 385 -3.14 18.60 -14.23
CA SER A 385 -2.58 19.91 -13.88
C SER A 385 -1.82 20.58 -15.03
N PRO A 386 -0.98 19.87 -15.84
CA PRO A 386 -0.29 20.52 -16.96
C PRO A 386 -1.27 21.15 -17.95
N GLU A 387 -2.23 20.37 -18.46
CA GLU A 387 -3.18 20.85 -19.47
C GLU A 387 -4.12 21.94 -18.95
N CYS A 388 -4.53 21.84 -17.68
CA CYS A 388 -5.31 22.87 -17.01
C CYS A 388 -4.55 24.20 -16.92
N LEU A 389 -3.31 24.17 -16.46
CA LEU A 389 -2.51 25.37 -16.23
C LEU A 389 -1.96 25.98 -17.53
N ASP A 390 -1.67 25.16 -18.54
CA ASP A 390 -1.33 25.66 -19.88
C ASP A 390 -2.50 26.44 -20.50
N GLY A 391 -3.72 25.94 -20.33
CA GLY A 391 -4.93 26.64 -20.79
C GLY A 391 -5.25 27.91 -19.98
N ALA A 392 -4.82 27.98 -18.72
CA ALA A 392 -4.96 29.17 -17.89
C ALA A 392 -3.86 30.22 -18.09
N GLN A 393 -2.74 29.84 -18.72
CA GLN A 393 -1.53 30.67 -18.77
C GLN A 393 -1.74 32.02 -19.48
N HIS A 394 -2.65 32.12 -20.45
CA HIS A 394 -2.83 33.33 -21.25
C HIS A 394 -3.32 34.54 -20.43
N PHE A 395 -3.94 34.31 -19.28
CA PHE A 395 -4.35 35.38 -18.35
C PHE A 395 -3.39 35.56 -17.16
N LEU A 396 -2.23 34.91 -17.15
CA LEU A 396 -1.13 35.26 -16.27
C LEU A 396 -0.35 36.46 -16.84
N LYS A 397 0.11 37.37 -15.98
CA LYS A 397 1.07 38.43 -16.39
C LYS A 397 2.41 37.82 -16.80
N ASP A 398 3.18 38.56 -17.59
CA ASP A 398 4.45 38.06 -18.14
C ASP A 398 5.50 37.78 -17.04
N ASP A 399 5.40 38.48 -15.91
CA ASP A 399 6.17 38.31 -14.67
C ASP A 399 5.38 37.55 -13.58
N GLY A 400 4.20 37.03 -13.91
CA GLY A 400 3.31 36.36 -12.96
C GLY A 400 3.86 35.03 -12.47
N VAL A 401 3.37 34.61 -11.31
CA VAL A 401 3.81 33.39 -10.61
C VAL A 401 2.70 32.34 -10.57
N SER A 402 3.04 31.09 -10.84
CA SER A 402 2.18 29.94 -10.55
C SER A 402 2.58 29.28 -9.23
N ILE A 403 1.59 28.93 -8.42
CA ILE A 403 1.74 28.11 -7.22
C ILE A 403 0.80 26.89 -7.37
N PRO A 404 1.31 25.66 -7.57
CA PRO A 404 2.72 25.28 -7.59
C PRO A 404 3.48 25.83 -8.80
N GLY A 405 4.78 26.03 -8.61
CA GLY A 405 5.72 26.40 -9.67
C GLY A 405 6.32 25.19 -10.37
N GLU A 406 6.44 24.06 -9.68
CA GLU A 406 6.98 22.82 -10.27
C GLU A 406 6.45 21.59 -9.53
N TYR A 407 6.36 20.46 -10.24
CA TYR A 407 6.18 19.15 -9.62
C TYR A 407 6.85 18.05 -10.43
N THR A 408 7.30 17.02 -9.70
CA THR A 408 7.99 15.84 -10.24
C THR A 408 7.36 14.57 -9.69
N SER A 409 6.97 13.66 -10.57
CA SER A 409 6.54 12.30 -10.21
C SER A 409 7.73 11.38 -9.99
N PHE A 410 7.58 10.34 -9.16
CA PHE A 410 8.64 9.38 -8.85
C PHE A 410 8.11 7.95 -8.95
N LEU A 411 8.94 7.01 -9.39
CA LEU A 411 8.63 5.58 -9.42
C LEU A 411 9.61 4.77 -8.59
N ALA A 412 9.12 3.72 -7.93
CA ALA A 412 9.92 2.70 -7.26
C ALA A 412 9.37 1.29 -7.55
N PRO A 413 10.21 0.31 -7.94
CA PRO A 413 9.76 -1.07 -8.14
C PRO A 413 9.34 -1.71 -6.81
N ILE A 414 8.25 -2.47 -6.82
CA ILE A 414 7.74 -3.15 -5.62
C ILE A 414 7.50 -4.65 -5.82
N SER A 415 7.65 -5.41 -4.73
CA SER A 415 7.15 -6.78 -4.61
C SER A 415 5.97 -6.82 -3.65
N SER A 416 4.82 -7.32 -4.12
CA SER A 416 3.68 -7.68 -3.29
C SER A 416 2.79 -8.69 -4.01
N SER A 417 2.95 -9.97 -3.66
CA SER A 417 2.04 -11.01 -4.15
C SER A 417 0.61 -10.81 -3.62
N LYS A 418 0.46 -10.12 -2.47
CA LYS A 418 -0.84 -9.67 -1.97
C LYS A 418 -1.50 -8.70 -2.95
N LEU A 419 -0.87 -7.56 -3.26
CA LEU A 419 -1.45 -6.54 -4.16
C LEU A 419 -1.64 -7.08 -5.58
N TYR A 420 -0.73 -7.91 -6.07
CA TYR A 420 -0.92 -8.60 -7.36
C TYR A 420 -2.23 -9.39 -7.40
N ASN A 421 -2.57 -10.09 -6.32
CA ASN A 421 -3.83 -10.82 -6.21
C ASN A 421 -5.05 -9.92 -6.03
N GLU A 422 -4.91 -8.78 -5.36
CA GLU A 422 -5.99 -7.77 -5.28
C GLU A 422 -6.28 -7.21 -6.68
N VAL A 423 -5.26 -6.81 -7.44
CA VAL A 423 -5.41 -6.35 -8.83
C VAL A 423 -6.04 -7.45 -9.68
N ARG A 424 -5.54 -8.69 -9.60
CA ARG A 424 -6.10 -9.84 -10.34
C ARG A 424 -7.60 -10.06 -10.05
N ALA A 425 -8.04 -9.76 -8.83
CA ALA A 425 -9.44 -9.90 -8.42
C ALA A 425 -10.36 -8.79 -8.96
N CYS A 426 -9.81 -7.68 -9.46
CA CYS A 426 -10.55 -6.59 -10.09
C CYS A 426 -11.00 -6.90 -11.53
N ARG A 427 -10.89 -8.15 -12.00
CA ARG A 427 -11.41 -8.53 -13.31
C ARG A 427 -12.94 -8.34 -13.37
N GLU A 428 -13.37 -7.46 -14.25
CA GLU A 428 -14.78 -7.16 -14.49
C GLU A 428 -15.32 -7.96 -15.69
N LYS A 429 -16.65 -8.08 -15.76
CA LYS A 429 -17.33 -8.57 -16.97
C LYS A 429 -17.34 -7.46 -18.02
N ASP A 430 -17.47 -7.84 -19.29
CA ASP A 430 -17.65 -6.92 -20.42
C ASP A 430 -16.49 -5.96 -20.71
N ARG A 431 -15.31 -6.19 -20.11
CA ARG A 431 -14.04 -5.51 -20.41
C ARG A 431 -12.96 -6.53 -20.79
N ASP A 432 -11.82 -6.06 -21.29
CA ASP A 432 -10.65 -6.92 -21.51
C ASP A 432 -10.30 -7.66 -20.20
N PRO A 433 -10.14 -8.99 -20.21
CA PRO A 433 -9.88 -9.81 -19.02
C PRO A 433 -8.62 -9.44 -18.21
N GLU A 434 -7.72 -8.65 -18.79
CA GLU A 434 -6.47 -8.18 -18.17
C GLU A 434 -6.42 -6.65 -18.03
N ALA A 435 -7.50 -5.91 -18.33
CA ALA A 435 -7.54 -4.45 -18.25
C ALA A 435 -7.13 -3.91 -16.87
N GLN A 436 -7.45 -4.64 -15.80
CA GLN A 436 -7.09 -4.30 -14.43
C GLN A 436 -5.57 -4.21 -14.20
N PHE A 437 -4.75 -4.87 -15.02
CA PHE A 437 -3.29 -4.72 -14.95
C PHE A 437 -2.76 -3.56 -15.82
N GLU A 438 -3.63 -2.87 -16.54
CA GLU A 438 -3.31 -1.79 -17.47
C GLU A 438 -3.95 -0.47 -17.02
N MET A 439 -4.20 -0.34 -15.72
CA MET A 439 -4.65 0.91 -15.09
C MET A 439 -3.95 1.12 -13.74
N PRO A 440 -3.71 2.38 -13.35
CA PRO A 440 -3.16 2.68 -12.04
C PRO A 440 -4.22 2.64 -10.93
N TYR A 441 -3.77 2.43 -9.69
CA TYR A 441 -4.62 2.44 -8.49
C TYR A 441 -4.03 3.34 -7.42
N VAL A 442 -4.83 4.21 -6.80
CA VAL A 442 -4.45 4.86 -5.54
C VAL A 442 -4.58 3.83 -4.42
N VAL A 443 -3.52 3.61 -3.66
CA VAL A 443 -3.48 2.58 -2.62
C VAL A 443 -2.53 2.96 -1.49
N ARG A 444 -2.99 2.80 -0.24
CA ARG A 444 -2.10 2.88 0.92
C ARG A 444 -1.27 1.60 1.00
N LEU A 445 -0.12 1.60 0.31
CA LEU A 445 0.81 0.46 0.27
C LEU A 445 1.25 0.06 1.68
N HIS A 446 0.94 -1.16 2.10
CA HIS A 446 1.18 -1.65 3.46
C HIS A 446 1.94 -2.97 3.49
N ASN A 447 1.40 -4.03 2.87
CA ASN A 447 2.12 -5.31 2.77
C ASN A 447 2.85 -5.40 1.43
N PHE A 448 4.05 -4.83 1.38
CA PHE A 448 4.91 -4.81 0.20
C PHE A 448 6.38 -4.69 0.58
N HIS A 449 7.25 -4.88 -0.41
CA HIS A 449 8.69 -4.61 -0.35
C HIS A 449 9.05 -3.61 -1.45
N GLN A 450 9.61 -2.46 -1.10
CA GLN A 450 10.24 -1.54 -2.04
C GLN A 450 11.62 -2.08 -2.43
N LEU A 451 11.85 -2.33 -3.71
CA LEU A 451 13.02 -3.09 -4.19
C LEU A 451 14.22 -2.20 -4.54
N SER A 452 13.99 -0.91 -4.75
CA SER A 452 15.00 0.12 -5.02
C SER A 452 14.44 1.48 -4.59
N ALA A 453 15.32 2.45 -4.33
CA ALA A 453 14.94 3.83 -4.02
C ALA A 453 14.11 4.47 -5.16
N PRO A 454 13.12 5.33 -4.84
CA PRO A 454 12.33 6.01 -5.86
C PRO A 454 13.18 6.94 -6.74
N GLN A 455 12.98 6.89 -8.05
CA GLN A 455 13.66 7.75 -9.03
C GLN A 455 12.65 8.70 -9.71
N PRO A 456 13.05 9.94 -10.05
CA PRO A 456 12.17 10.91 -10.70
C PRO A 456 11.77 10.45 -12.10
N CYS A 457 10.51 10.64 -12.47
CA CYS A 457 9.93 10.21 -13.75
C CYS A 457 9.63 11.40 -14.67
N PHE A 458 8.56 12.17 -14.40
CA PHE A 458 8.17 13.32 -15.21
C PHE A 458 8.14 14.59 -14.37
N THR A 459 8.58 15.70 -14.95
CA THR A 459 8.59 17.03 -14.33
C THR A 459 7.86 18.03 -15.21
N PHE A 460 7.10 18.92 -14.58
CA PHE A 460 6.40 20.03 -15.21
C PHE A 460 6.62 21.31 -14.40
N SER A 461 6.80 22.43 -15.09
CA SER A 461 7.06 23.74 -14.49
C SER A 461 6.04 24.75 -15.01
N HIS A 462 5.60 25.65 -14.13
CA HIS A 462 4.53 26.63 -14.38
C HIS A 462 4.99 28.03 -13.99
N PRO A 463 4.84 29.05 -14.86
CA PRO A 463 4.34 28.97 -16.23
C PRO A 463 5.30 28.24 -17.18
N ASN A 464 4.74 27.51 -18.14
CA ASN A 464 5.47 26.85 -19.21
C ASN A 464 5.80 27.86 -20.33
N ARG A 465 7.07 28.24 -20.44
CA ARG A 465 7.55 29.24 -21.41
C ARG A 465 8.12 28.64 -22.69
N ASP A 466 7.94 27.35 -22.92
CA ASP A 466 8.40 26.71 -24.14
C ASP A 466 7.61 27.21 -25.37
N PRO A 467 8.26 27.44 -26.53
CA PRO A 467 7.58 27.93 -27.73
C PRO A 467 6.47 27.01 -28.24
N MET A 468 6.59 25.71 -27.99
CA MET A 468 5.60 24.69 -28.30
C MET A 468 5.40 23.83 -27.05
N ILE A 469 4.23 23.94 -26.46
CA ILE A 469 3.85 23.16 -25.30
C ILE A 469 3.47 21.76 -25.77
N ASP A 470 4.35 20.80 -25.49
CA ASP A 470 4.06 19.37 -25.62
C ASP A 470 4.19 18.75 -24.23
N ASN A 471 3.10 18.23 -23.69
CA ASN A 471 3.07 17.55 -22.39
C ASN A 471 3.27 16.02 -22.51
N ASN A 472 3.52 15.50 -23.71
CA ASN A 472 3.94 14.10 -23.85
C ASN A 472 5.33 13.91 -23.28
N ARG A 473 5.57 12.75 -22.68
CA ARG A 473 6.86 12.42 -22.05
C ARG A 473 7.23 10.98 -22.31
N TYR A 474 8.53 10.72 -22.34
CA TYR A 474 9.10 9.38 -22.32
C TYR A 474 10.26 9.36 -21.33
N CYS A 475 10.27 8.36 -20.44
CA CYS A 475 11.30 8.18 -19.44
C CYS A 475 11.78 6.72 -19.42
N THR A 476 13.08 6.54 -19.17
CA THR A 476 13.71 5.24 -18.91
C THR A 476 14.37 5.30 -17.54
N LEU A 477 14.00 4.38 -16.65
CA LEU A 477 14.56 4.29 -15.30
C LEU A 477 15.21 2.93 -15.08
N GLU A 478 16.34 2.94 -14.38
CA GLU A 478 17.13 1.75 -14.08
C GLU A 478 17.30 1.61 -12.56
N PHE A 479 16.72 0.56 -12.00
CA PHE A 479 16.66 0.33 -10.57
C PHE A 479 17.56 -0.86 -10.19
N PRO A 480 18.73 -0.63 -9.56
CA PRO A 480 19.54 -1.73 -9.02
C PRO A 480 18.79 -2.42 -7.88
N VAL A 481 18.80 -3.76 -7.87
CA VAL A 481 18.12 -4.57 -6.86
C VAL A 481 19.13 -5.44 -6.11
N GLU A 482 19.18 -5.29 -4.79
CA GLU A 482 20.16 -5.94 -3.91
C GLU A 482 19.63 -7.23 -3.25
N VAL A 483 18.49 -7.74 -3.72
CA VAL A 483 17.81 -8.92 -3.14
C VAL A 483 17.22 -9.82 -4.21
N ASN A 484 17.10 -11.12 -3.92
CA ASN A 484 16.25 -11.99 -4.73
C ASN A 484 14.78 -11.64 -4.49
N THR A 485 13.99 -11.48 -5.55
CA THR A 485 12.61 -10.99 -5.43
C THR A 485 11.72 -11.35 -6.62
N VAL A 486 10.46 -10.93 -6.55
CA VAL A 486 9.52 -10.95 -7.67
C VAL A 486 8.90 -9.56 -7.80
N LEU A 487 9.13 -8.90 -8.94
CA LEU A 487 8.51 -7.63 -9.29
C LEU A 487 7.03 -7.84 -9.61
N HIS A 488 6.16 -7.02 -9.00
CA HIS A 488 4.71 -7.06 -9.23
C HIS A 488 4.13 -5.74 -9.75
N GLY A 489 4.91 -4.65 -9.70
CA GLY A 489 4.50 -3.33 -10.18
C GLY A 489 5.43 -2.23 -9.69
N PHE A 490 5.01 -0.98 -9.89
CA PHE A 490 5.74 0.21 -9.48
C PHE A 490 4.85 1.07 -8.59
N ALA A 491 5.38 1.47 -7.44
CA ALA A 491 4.79 2.52 -6.61
C ALA A 491 5.13 3.88 -7.21
N GLY A 492 4.14 4.75 -7.33
CA GLY A 492 4.29 6.12 -7.78
C GLY A 492 4.03 7.11 -6.65
N TYR A 493 4.84 8.17 -6.64
CA TYR A 493 4.81 9.26 -5.68
C TYR A 493 4.97 10.59 -6.41
N PHE A 494 4.93 11.70 -5.68
CA PHE A 494 5.35 12.99 -6.21
C PHE A 494 5.98 13.90 -5.16
N GLU A 495 6.67 14.92 -5.66
CA GLU A 495 7.08 16.13 -4.95
C GLU A 495 6.62 17.35 -5.74
N THR A 496 6.29 18.44 -5.04
CA THR A 496 5.98 19.73 -5.67
C THR A 496 6.66 20.86 -4.93
N VAL A 497 7.20 21.81 -5.71
CA VAL A 497 7.62 23.11 -5.23
C VAL A 497 6.44 24.05 -5.36
N LEU A 498 5.87 24.45 -4.21
CA LEU A 498 4.82 25.46 -4.18
C LEU A 498 5.40 26.82 -4.55
N TYR A 499 6.41 27.25 -3.79
CA TYR A 499 7.17 28.48 -4.04
C TYR A 499 8.52 28.42 -3.32
N GLN A 500 9.62 28.55 -4.07
CA GLN A 500 11.00 28.51 -3.55
C GLN A 500 11.29 27.25 -2.71
N ASP A 501 11.52 27.38 -1.40
CA ASP A 501 11.82 26.32 -0.43
C ASP A 501 10.55 25.63 0.12
N ILE A 502 9.36 26.13 -0.21
CA ILE A 502 8.10 25.61 0.32
C ILE A 502 7.61 24.50 -0.60
N THR A 503 7.58 23.28 -0.06
CA THR A 503 7.29 22.05 -0.82
C THR A 503 6.19 21.22 -0.18
N LEU A 504 5.61 20.32 -0.97
CA LEU A 504 4.84 19.16 -0.52
C LEU A 504 5.41 17.90 -1.14
N SER A 505 5.39 16.79 -0.41
CA SER A 505 5.91 15.50 -0.88
C SER A 505 5.16 14.33 -0.26
N ILE A 506 4.86 13.33 -1.08
CA ILE A 506 4.48 11.98 -0.61
C ILE A 506 5.57 10.94 -0.86
N ARG A 507 6.74 11.33 -1.37
CA ARG A 507 7.89 10.44 -1.48
C ARG A 507 8.32 10.01 -0.08
N PRO A 508 8.48 8.71 0.23
CA PRO A 508 8.67 8.23 1.60
C PRO A 508 9.84 8.91 2.34
N GLU A 509 10.95 9.18 1.66
CA GLU A 509 12.16 9.75 2.25
C GLU A 509 12.03 11.25 2.61
N THR A 510 11.11 11.96 1.95
CA THR A 510 10.89 13.42 2.10
C THR A 510 9.45 13.75 2.43
N HIS A 511 8.66 12.76 2.87
CA HIS A 511 7.22 12.89 3.05
C HIS A 511 6.89 14.06 3.98
N SER A 512 5.99 14.93 3.56
CA SER A 512 5.56 16.09 4.36
C SER A 512 4.96 15.60 5.69
N PRO A 513 5.53 15.96 6.85
CA PRO A 513 5.11 15.40 8.13
C PRO A 513 3.65 15.72 8.44
N GLY A 514 2.86 14.68 8.70
CA GLY A 514 1.44 14.80 9.09
C GLY A 514 0.47 15.06 7.93
N MET A 515 0.96 15.17 6.70
CA MET A 515 0.11 15.25 5.50
C MET A 515 -0.49 13.87 5.20
N PHE A 516 -1.77 13.80 4.82
CA PHE A 516 -2.46 12.54 4.49
C PHE A 516 -3.41 12.65 3.30
N SER A 517 -3.38 13.77 2.58
CA SER A 517 -4.21 14.04 1.41
C SER A 517 -4.05 13.02 0.28
N TRP A 518 -2.87 12.42 0.12
CA TRP A 518 -2.59 11.47 -0.96
C TRP A 518 -1.98 10.18 -0.44
N PHE A 519 -2.54 9.05 -0.89
CA PHE A 519 -1.83 7.77 -0.86
C PHE A 519 -0.99 7.60 -2.13
N PRO A 520 0.04 6.74 -2.11
CA PRO A 520 0.78 6.38 -3.31
C PRO A 520 -0.14 5.84 -4.42
N ILE A 521 0.34 5.91 -5.66
CA ILE A 521 -0.28 5.22 -6.80
C ILE A 521 0.45 3.91 -7.08
N LEU A 522 -0.22 2.91 -7.66
CA LEU A 522 0.35 1.63 -8.07
C LEU A 522 0.14 1.45 -9.57
N PHE A 523 1.22 1.22 -10.31
CA PHE A 523 1.21 0.75 -11.69
C PHE A 523 1.55 -0.74 -11.73
N PRO A 524 0.55 -1.64 -11.86
CA PRO A 524 0.79 -3.08 -11.84
C PRO A 524 1.43 -3.57 -13.14
N ILE A 525 1.96 -4.80 -13.13
CA ILE A 525 2.35 -5.53 -14.35
C ILE A 525 1.58 -6.84 -14.44
N LYS A 526 1.22 -7.24 -15.67
CA LYS A 526 0.40 -8.44 -15.94
C LYS A 526 1.02 -9.73 -15.42
N GLN A 527 2.31 -9.90 -15.67
CA GLN A 527 3.04 -11.12 -15.32
C GLN A 527 4.12 -10.76 -14.29
N PRO A 528 4.13 -11.40 -13.11
CA PRO A 528 5.20 -11.22 -12.14
C PRO A 528 6.56 -11.56 -12.74
N ILE A 529 7.58 -10.75 -12.45
CA ILE A 529 8.93 -10.92 -13.01
C ILE A 529 9.91 -11.30 -11.91
N THR A 530 10.55 -12.47 -12.02
CA THR A 530 11.64 -12.86 -11.13
C THR A 530 12.85 -11.95 -11.35
N VAL A 531 13.41 -11.43 -10.25
CA VAL A 531 14.62 -10.61 -10.25
C VAL A 531 15.58 -11.21 -9.23
N ARG A 532 16.83 -11.44 -9.64
CA ARG A 532 17.90 -11.93 -8.77
C ARG A 532 18.65 -10.75 -8.16
N GLU A 533 19.25 -10.99 -7.01
CA GLU A 533 20.20 -10.06 -6.41
C GLU A 533 21.27 -9.62 -7.43
N GLY A 534 21.58 -8.32 -7.43
CA GLY A 534 22.55 -7.69 -8.32
C GLY A 534 22.02 -7.39 -9.73
N GLN A 535 20.79 -7.80 -10.06
CA GLN A 535 20.17 -7.42 -11.33
C GLN A 535 19.56 -6.01 -11.26
N THR A 536 19.40 -5.41 -12.43
CA THR A 536 18.77 -4.11 -12.60
C THR A 536 17.39 -4.27 -13.26
N ILE A 537 16.37 -3.66 -12.68
CA ILE A 537 15.05 -3.52 -13.30
C ILE A 537 15.09 -2.27 -14.20
N CYS A 538 14.88 -2.43 -15.50
CA CYS A 538 14.75 -1.29 -16.42
C CYS A 538 13.28 -1.13 -16.82
N VAL A 539 12.68 0.01 -16.50
CA VAL A 539 11.30 0.35 -16.87
C VAL A 539 11.26 1.53 -17.83
N ARG A 540 10.31 1.49 -18.73
CA ARG A 540 9.98 2.53 -19.69
C ARG A 540 8.59 3.06 -19.37
N PHE A 541 8.46 4.37 -19.29
CA PHE A 541 7.21 5.05 -18.99
C PHE A 541 6.94 6.12 -20.04
N TRP A 542 5.72 6.18 -20.53
CA TRP A 542 5.24 7.20 -21.45
C TRP A 542 4.05 7.92 -20.85
N ARG A 543 4.02 9.23 -21.05
CA ARG A 543 2.81 10.04 -20.93
C ARG A 543 2.38 10.41 -22.34
N CYS A 544 1.19 9.97 -22.73
CA CYS A 544 0.65 10.08 -24.07
C CYS A 544 -0.63 10.90 -24.04
N SER A 545 -0.94 11.57 -25.15
CA SER A 545 -2.15 12.40 -25.25
C SER A 545 -2.71 12.45 -26.66
N ASN A 546 -3.98 12.80 -26.74
CA ASN A 546 -4.64 13.34 -27.93
C ASN A 546 -5.55 14.51 -27.50
N SER A 547 -6.32 15.08 -28.42
CA SER A 547 -7.18 16.24 -28.11
C SER A 547 -8.33 15.98 -27.12
N LYS A 548 -8.56 14.72 -26.71
CA LYS A 548 -9.67 14.33 -25.83
C LYS A 548 -9.22 13.64 -24.55
N LYS A 549 -8.04 13.01 -24.54
CA LYS A 549 -7.59 12.10 -23.49
C LYS A 549 -6.10 12.17 -23.30
N VAL A 550 -5.67 11.97 -22.05
CA VAL A 550 -4.29 11.70 -21.65
C VAL A 550 -4.23 10.30 -21.04
N TRP A 551 -3.12 9.58 -21.20
CA TRP A 551 -2.91 8.28 -20.56
C TRP A 551 -1.43 7.99 -20.33
N TYR A 552 -1.16 6.96 -19.53
CA TYR A 552 0.18 6.42 -19.37
C TYR A 552 0.30 5.07 -20.06
N GLU A 553 1.48 4.81 -20.60
CA GLU A 553 1.90 3.48 -21.04
C GLU A 553 3.18 3.10 -20.29
N TRP A 554 3.37 1.81 -19.99
CA TRP A 554 4.60 1.36 -19.32
C TRP A 554 5.02 -0.05 -19.72
N ALA A 555 6.32 -0.30 -19.68
CA ALA A 555 6.92 -1.60 -19.98
C ALA A 555 8.18 -1.85 -19.18
N VAL A 556 8.37 -3.07 -18.69
CA VAL A 556 9.65 -3.56 -18.17
C VAL A 556 10.46 -4.08 -19.36
N THR A 557 11.75 -3.74 -19.41
CA THR A 557 12.68 -4.16 -20.49
C THR A 557 13.90 -4.94 -19.97
N ALA A 558 14.17 -4.88 -18.67
CA ALA A 558 15.15 -5.74 -17.99
C ALA A 558 14.62 -6.09 -16.57
N PRO A 559 14.92 -7.29 -16.03
CA PRO A 559 15.77 -8.33 -16.62
C PRO A 559 15.11 -9.15 -17.73
N VAL A 560 13.79 -9.05 -17.89
CA VAL A 560 13.02 -9.63 -19.00
C VAL A 560 11.98 -8.61 -19.48
N CYS A 561 11.58 -8.69 -20.74
CA CYS A 561 10.57 -7.79 -21.28
C CYS A 561 9.15 -8.17 -20.81
N SER A 562 8.37 -7.17 -20.42
CA SER A 562 6.92 -7.28 -20.35
C SER A 562 6.27 -6.83 -21.67
N ALA A 563 4.96 -7.02 -21.79
CA ALA A 563 4.19 -6.27 -22.78
C ALA A 563 4.22 -4.76 -22.45
N ILE A 564 3.93 -3.92 -23.44
CA ILE A 564 3.52 -2.54 -23.19
C ILE A 564 2.12 -2.59 -22.58
N HIS A 565 1.97 -2.01 -21.40
CA HIS A 565 0.70 -1.91 -20.68
C HIS A 565 -0.04 -0.64 -21.11
N ASN A 566 -1.36 -0.77 -21.23
CA ASN A 566 -2.28 0.30 -21.63
C ASN A 566 -1.97 0.95 -23.00
N PRO A 567 -1.59 0.19 -24.04
CA PRO A 567 -1.26 0.78 -25.34
C PRO A 567 -2.45 1.58 -25.89
N THR A 568 -2.19 2.81 -26.34
CA THR A 568 -3.21 3.74 -26.86
C THR A 568 -4.34 4.04 -25.86
N GLY A 569 -4.10 3.88 -24.55
CA GLY A 569 -5.08 4.15 -23.51
C GLY A 569 -6.26 3.17 -23.52
N ARG A 570 -6.09 1.95 -24.05
CA ARG A 570 -7.21 1.00 -24.24
C ARG A 570 -7.92 0.57 -22.95
N SER A 571 -7.24 0.63 -21.81
CA SER A 571 -7.76 0.19 -20.51
C SER A 571 -7.96 1.34 -19.54
N TYR A 572 -7.15 2.40 -19.67
CA TYR A 572 -7.24 3.59 -18.84
C TYR A 572 -6.90 4.86 -19.61
N THR A 573 -7.75 5.87 -19.45
CA THR A 573 -7.53 7.23 -19.93
C THR A 573 -8.02 8.22 -18.89
N ILE A 574 -7.44 9.41 -18.90
CA ILE A 574 -7.83 10.57 -18.11
C ILE A 574 -8.51 11.57 -19.06
N GLY A 575 -9.73 11.99 -18.74
CA GLY A 575 -10.52 12.90 -19.57
C GLY A 575 -10.04 14.34 -19.55
N LEU A 576 -9.74 14.91 -20.73
CA LEU A 576 -9.57 16.35 -20.92
C LEU A 576 -10.92 17.07 -20.91
#